data_AF-K1ZN55-F1
#
_entry.id   AF-K1ZN55-F1
#
_cell.length_a   1.000
_cell.length_b   1.000
_cell.length_c   1.000
_cell.angle_alpha   90.00
_cell.angle_beta   90.00
_cell.angle_gamma   90.00
#
_symmetry.space_group_name_H-M   'P 1'
#
loop_
_entity.id
_entity.type
_entity.pdbx_description
1 polymer ?
#
loop_
_entity_poly.entity_id
_entity_poly.type
_entity_poly.pdbx_seq_one_letter_code
_entity_poly.pdbx_strand_id
1 'polypeptide(L)'
;MRKILLAASTMIFLMFGSSVFAEMKIGVINYEKVVVESPQLAAAKADFKKKFEPREKEINEAQKKFQDEIAAFSKDSPTMKEDAKKAAQQKIMEQQKKLQE
;
A
#
# COMPACT_ATOMS: atom_id res chain seq x y z
N MET A 1 54.22 44.62 33.75
CA MET A 1 52.79 44.89 33.94
C MET A 1 52.01 44.90 32.63
N ARG A 2 52.25 45.82 31.67
CA ARG A 2 51.47 45.94 30.40
C ARG A 2 51.50 44.68 29.50
N LYS A 3 52.62 43.96 29.43
CA LYS A 3 52.77 42.73 28.62
C LYS A 3 52.01 41.52 29.20
N ILE A 4 51.84 41.48 30.53
CA ILE A 4 51.09 40.43 31.23
C ILE A 4 49.59 40.67 31.06
N LEU A 5 49.15 41.94 31.07
CA LEU A 5 47.79 42.34 30.72
C LEU A 5 47.43 42.00 29.27
N LEU A 6 48.34 42.21 28.31
CA LEU A 6 48.12 41.79 26.92
C LEU A 6 48.04 40.26 26.78
N ALA A 7 48.92 39.51 27.44
CA ALA A 7 48.90 38.04 27.39
C ALA A 7 47.63 37.45 28.01
N ALA A 8 47.15 38.02 29.11
CA ALA A 8 45.88 37.64 29.73
C ALA A 8 44.68 37.93 28.83
N SER A 9 44.68 39.08 28.14
CA SER A 9 43.63 39.45 27.18
C SER A 9 43.56 38.48 25.99
N THR A 10 44.70 38.05 25.46
CA THR A 10 44.74 37.09 24.34
C THR A 10 44.31 35.68 24.76
N MET A 11 44.65 35.27 25.98
CA MET A 11 44.23 33.98 26.53
C MET A 11 42.72 33.92 26.79
N ILE A 12 42.12 35.02 27.24
CA ILE A 12 40.66 35.13 27.41
C ILE A 12 39.95 35.04 26.05
N PHE A 13 40.47 35.70 25.00
CA PHE A 13 39.88 35.66 23.65
C PHE A 13 39.88 34.26 23.04
N LEU A 14 40.90 33.44 23.32
CA LEU A 14 40.99 32.05 22.87
C LEU A 14 39.99 31.11 23.56
N MET A 15 39.45 31.47 24.73
CA MET A 15 38.45 30.66 25.44
C MET A 15 37.00 30.92 24.97
N PHE A 16 36.75 32.00 24.22
CA PHE A 16 35.42 32.34 23.69
C PHE A 16 35.14 31.75 22.28
N GLY A 17 36.05 30.97 21.71
CA GLY A 17 35.91 30.34 20.39
C GLY A 17 34.98 29.12 20.33
N SER A 18 33.95 29.05 21.18
CA SER A 18 33.06 27.89 21.25
C SER A 18 31.80 28.10 20.40
N SER A 19 31.52 27.14 19.51
CA SER A 19 30.24 26.86 18.84
C SER A 19 29.85 27.64 17.57
N VAL A 20 30.64 27.48 16.49
CA VAL A 20 30.18 27.76 15.09
C VAL A 20 29.10 26.77 14.59
N PHE A 21 28.71 25.78 15.40
CA PHE A 21 27.76 24.71 15.01
C PHE A 21 26.35 24.81 15.62
N ALA A 22 26.01 25.91 16.30
CA ALA A 22 24.79 25.99 17.13
C ALA A 22 23.46 26.20 16.36
N GLU A 23 23.49 26.54 15.06
CA GLU A 23 22.27 26.87 14.28
C GLU A 23 22.09 26.06 12.99
N MET A 24 22.64 24.85 12.90
CA MET A 24 22.24 23.92 11.84
C MET A 24 20.84 23.37 12.15
N LYS A 25 19.81 24.06 11.65
CA LYS A 25 18.40 23.63 11.67
C LYS A 25 18.22 22.45 10.70
N ILE A 26 18.71 21.28 11.09
CA ILE A 26 18.52 20.04 10.33
C ILE A 26 17.08 19.57 10.56
N GLY A 27 16.21 19.86 9.60
CA GLY A 27 14.87 19.29 9.54
C GLY A 27 14.93 17.86 9.02
N VAL A 28 14.60 16.89 9.87
CA VAL A 28 14.42 15.49 9.43
C VAL A 28 13.00 15.37 8.89
N ILE A 29 12.87 15.28 7.56
CA ILE A 29 11.58 15.06 6.90
C ILE A 29 11.45 13.58 6.60
N ASN A 30 10.37 12.97 7.08
CA ASN A 30 9.97 11.64 6.61
C ASN A 30 9.31 11.79 5.24
N TYR A 31 10.12 11.61 4.19
CA TYR A 31 9.69 11.71 2.80
C TYR A 31 8.51 10.77 2.48
N GLU A 32 8.53 9.55 3.03
CA GLU A 32 7.47 8.57 2.82
C GLU A 32 6.12 9.09 3.34
N LYS A 33 6.10 9.66 4.55
CA LYS A 33 4.89 10.22 5.14
C LYS A 33 4.35 11.40 4.33
N VAL A 34 5.22 12.32 3.90
CA VAL A 34 4.82 13.50 3.12
C VAL A 34 4.23 13.10 1.76
N VAL A 35 4.80 12.10 1.10
CA VAL A 35 4.26 11.59 -0.17
C VAL A 35 2.93 10.87 0.04
N VAL A 36 2.79 10.09 1.12
CA VAL A 36 1.54 9.36 1.41
C VAL A 36 0.38 10.30 1.75
N GLU A 37 0.66 11.38 2.49
CA GLU A 37 -0.32 12.40 2.87
C GLU A 37 -0.51 13.48 1.80
N SER A 38 0.21 13.38 0.67
CA SER A 38 0.12 14.36 -0.41
C SER A 38 -1.27 14.35 -1.07
N PRO A 39 -1.83 15.53 -1.40
CA PRO A 39 -3.12 15.62 -2.08
C PRO A 39 -3.11 14.96 -3.47
N GLN A 40 -1.95 14.91 -4.12
CA GLN A 40 -1.75 14.23 -5.40
C GLN A 40 -1.97 12.72 -5.29
N LEU A 41 -1.45 12.09 -4.23
CA LEU A 41 -1.67 10.65 -4.00
C LEU A 41 -3.12 10.36 -3.61
N ALA A 42 -3.75 11.23 -2.81
CA ALA A 42 -5.15 11.10 -2.46
C ALA A 42 -6.07 11.12 -3.71
N ALA A 43 -5.82 12.05 -4.64
CA ALA A 43 -6.52 12.12 -5.92
C ALA A 43 -6.29 10.87 -6.78
N ALA A 44 -5.03 10.43 -6.91
CA ALA A 44 -4.71 9.21 -7.66
C ALA A 44 -5.35 7.95 -7.05
N LYS A 45 -5.37 7.83 -5.72
CA LYS A 45 -6.06 6.73 -5.00
C LYS A 45 -7.56 6.76 -5.26
N ALA A 46 -8.20 7.92 -5.26
CA ALA A 46 -9.62 8.06 -5.55
C ALA A 46 -9.93 7.64 -7.00
N ASP A 47 -9.09 8.03 -7.96
CA ASP A 47 -9.22 7.63 -9.36
C ASP A 47 -9.01 6.13 -9.56
N PHE A 48 -8.01 5.54 -8.90
CA PHE A 48 -7.80 4.09 -8.92
C PHE A 48 -8.97 3.36 -8.30
N LYS A 49 -9.45 3.80 -7.13
CA LYS A 49 -10.64 3.21 -6.50
C LYS A 49 -11.83 3.26 -7.45
N LYS A 50 -12.09 4.40 -8.10
CA LYS A 50 -13.20 4.53 -9.05
C LYS A 50 -13.07 3.59 -10.26
N LYS A 51 -11.86 3.34 -10.75
CA LYS A 51 -11.59 2.44 -11.89
C LYS A 51 -11.62 0.96 -11.50
N PHE A 52 -11.12 0.61 -10.32
CA PHE A 52 -10.95 -0.78 -9.89
C PHE A 52 -12.10 -1.30 -9.01
N GLU A 53 -12.86 -0.44 -8.34
CA GLU A 53 -14.05 -0.84 -7.57
C GLU A 53 -15.10 -1.61 -8.41
N PRO A 54 -15.48 -1.17 -9.63
CA PRO A 54 -16.40 -1.96 -10.46
C PRO A 54 -15.78 -3.31 -10.85
N ARG A 55 -14.49 -3.34 -11.16
CA ARG A 55 -13.77 -4.58 -11.52
C ARG A 55 -13.71 -5.56 -10.35
N GLU A 56 -13.47 -5.06 -9.14
CA GLU A 56 -13.47 -5.86 -7.91
C GLU A 56 -14.86 -6.44 -7.63
N LYS A 57 -15.92 -5.63 -7.80
CA LYS A 57 -17.31 -6.10 -7.67
C LYS A 57 -17.62 -7.21 -8.69
N GLU A 58 -17.27 -7.02 -9.96
CA GLU A 58 -17.47 -8.04 -11.00
C GLU A 58 -16.78 -9.37 -10.66
N ILE A 59 -15.52 -9.31 -10.19
CA ILE A 59 -14.76 -10.50 -9.80
C ILE A 59 -15.43 -11.20 -8.61
N ASN A 60 -15.80 -10.44 -7.57
CA ASN A 60 -16.47 -10.98 -6.39
C ASN A 60 -17.83 -11.61 -6.73
N GLU A 61 -18.61 -10.97 -7.60
CA GLU A 61 -19.89 -11.51 -8.08
C GLU A 61 -19.70 -12.80 -8.90
N ALA A 62 -18.69 -12.84 -9.78
CA ALA A 62 -18.37 -14.03 -10.57
C ALA A 62 -17.94 -15.20 -9.67
N GLN A 63 -17.10 -14.93 -8.66
CA GLN A 63 -16.68 -15.91 -7.67
C GLN A 63 -17.87 -16.44 -6.85
N LYS A 64 -18.77 -15.55 -6.42
CA LYS A 64 -19.97 -15.94 -5.69
C LYS A 64 -20.90 -16.81 -6.55
N LYS A 65 -21.18 -16.40 -7.79
CA LYS A 65 -21.98 -17.19 -8.73
C LYS A 65 -21.38 -18.59 -8.95
N PHE A 66 -20.06 -18.68 -9.09
CA PHE A 66 -19.37 -19.95 -9.23
C PHE A 66 -19.53 -20.86 -8.00
N GLN A 67 -19.41 -20.30 -6.78
CA GLN A 67 -19.67 -21.05 -5.55
C GLN A 67 -21.13 -21.52 -5.44
N ASP A 68 -22.08 -20.66 -5.82
CA ASP A 68 -23.51 -20.99 -5.83
C ASP A 68 -23.81 -22.11 -6.85
N GLU A 69 -23.19 -22.07 -8.04
CA GLU A 69 -23.32 -23.14 -9.05
C GLU A 69 -22.74 -24.48 -8.55
N ILE A 70 -21.61 -24.48 -7.84
CA ILE A 70 -21.05 -25.68 -7.21
C ILE A 70 -21.98 -26.23 -6.13
N ALA A 71 -22.54 -25.36 -5.29
CA ALA A 71 -23.46 -25.76 -4.23
C ALA A 71 -24.76 -26.37 -4.80
N ALA A 72 -25.32 -25.75 -5.84
CA ALA A 72 -26.48 -26.28 -6.56
C ALA A 72 -26.15 -27.63 -7.21
N PHE A 73 -25.02 -27.74 -7.91
CA PHE A 73 -24.58 -29.00 -8.49
C PHE A 73 -24.39 -30.10 -7.44
N SER A 74 -23.78 -29.80 -6.29
CA SER A 74 -23.61 -30.76 -5.20
C SER A 74 -24.96 -31.28 -4.67
N LYS A 75 -25.95 -30.37 -4.55
CA LYS A 75 -27.30 -30.68 -4.09
C LYS A 75 -28.11 -31.48 -5.10
N ASP A 76 -28.01 -31.15 -6.38
CA ASP A 76 -28.83 -31.73 -7.45
C ASP A 76 -28.16 -32.94 -8.13
N SER A 77 -26.85 -33.13 -7.94
CA SER A 77 -26.05 -34.26 -8.45
C SER A 77 -26.65 -35.66 -8.18
N PRO A 78 -27.32 -35.93 -7.03
CA PRO A 78 -27.97 -37.22 -6.79
C PRO A 78 -29.23 -37.48 -7.63
N THR A 79 -29.89 -36.43 -8.15
CA THR A 79 -31.14 -36.53 -8.91
C THR A 79 -30.94 -36.27 -10.40
N MET A 80 -29.77 -35.79 -10.81
CA MET A 80 -29.40 -35.54 -12.20
C MET A 80 -29.17 -36.83 -13.00
N LYS A 81 -29.55 -36.79 -14.28
CA LYS A 81 -29.15 -37.81 -15.27
C LYS A 81 -27.66 -37.71 -15.55
N GLU A 82 -27.03 -38.84 -15.92
CA GLU A 82 -25.59 -38.95 -16.13
C GLU A 82 -25.05 -37.94 -17.16
N ASP A 83 -25.77 -37.73 -18.26
CA ASP A 83 -25.41 -36.75 -19.30
C ASP A 83 -25.44 -35.31 -18.78
N ALA A 84 -26.47 -34.96 -18.00
CA ALA A 84 -26.63 -33.63 -17.41
C ALA A 84 -25.54 -33.37 -16.35
N LYS A 85 -25.17 -34.41 -15.59
CA LYS A 85 -24.10 -34.34 -14.59
C LYS A 85 -22.74 -34.08 -15.24
N LYS A 86 -22.44 -34.79 -16.34
CA LYS A 86 -21.20 -34.63 -17.10
C LYS A 86 -21.10 -33.24 -17.74
N ALA A 87 -22.18 -32.73 -18.31
CA ALA A 87 -22.25 -31.38 -18.86
C ALA A 87 -22.02 -30.30 -17.79
N ALA A 88 -22.65 -30.44 -16.61
CA ALA A 88 -22.47 -29.52 -15.50
C ALA A 88 -21.04 -29.54 -14.94
N GLN A 89 -20.41 -30.71 -14.82
CA GLN A 89 -19.00 -30.83 -14.42
C GLN A 89 -18.06 -30.11 -15.39
N GLN A 90 -18.27 -30.27 -16.71
CA GLN A 90 -17.47 -29.58 -17.72
C GLN A 90 -17.63 -28.06 -17.62
N LYS A 91 -18.86 -27.57 -17.42
CA LYS A 91 -19.13 -26.14 -17.25
C LYS A 91 -18.42 -25.57 -16.02
N ILE A 92 -18.47 -26.28 -14.88
CA ILE A 92 -17.79 -25.87 -13.64
C ILE A 92 -16.27 -25.85 -13.85
N MET A 93 -15.69 -26.84 -14.52
CA MET A 93 -14.25 -26.85 -14.83
C MET A 93 -13.84 -25.67 -15.72
N GLU A 94 -14.65 -25.34 -16.73
CA GLU A 94 -14.36 -24.22 -17.62
C GLU A 94 -14.46 -22.86 -16.89
N GLN A 95 -15.46 -22.69 -16.03
CA GLN A 95 -15.60 -21.51 -15.19
C GLN A 95 -14.45 -21.38 -14.18
N GLN A 96 -14.03 -22.49 -13.58
CA GLN A 96 -12.89 -22.52 -12.67
C GLN A 96 -11.62 -22.04 -13.38
N LYS A 97 -11.38 -22.51 -14.61
CA LYS A 97 -10.24 -22.08 -15.41
C LYS A 97 -10.28 -20.58 -15.70
N LYS A 98 -11.45 -20.05 -16.11
CA LYS A 98 -11.65 -18.61 -16.38
C LYS A 98 -11.49 -17.71 -15.15
N LEU A 99 -11.68 -18.23 -13.94
CA LEU A 99 -11.47 -17.49 -12.69
C LEU A 99 -10.00 -17.54 -12.21
N GLN A 100 -9.22 -18.50 -12.68
CA GLN A 100 -7.79 -18.64 -12.36
C GLN A 100 -6.88 -17.90 -13.34
N GLU A 101 -7.35 -17.66 -14.57
CA GLU A 101 -6.72 -16.83 -15.61
C GLU A 101 -6.98 -15.33 -15.37
#